data_AF-A0A9E0QNQ7-F1
#
_entry.id   AF-A0A9E0QNQ7-F1
#
_cell.length_a   1.000
_cell.length_b   1.000
_cell.length_c   1.000
_cell.angle_alpha   90.00
_cell.angle_beta   90.00
_cell.angle_gamma   90.00
#
_symmetry.space_group_name_H-M   'P 1'
#
loop_
_entity.id
_entity.type
_entity.pdbx_description
1 polymer ?
#
loop_
_entity_poly.entity_id
_entity_poly.type
_entity_poly.pdbx_seq_one_letter_code
_entity_poly.pdbx_strand_id
1 'polypeptide(L)' 'MSFATEQKQEIVKEYALSEGDTGSPEVQVALLTGRINHLTPHFSENKKDH' A
#
# COMPACT_ATOMS: atom_id res chain seq x y z
N MET A 1 -5.58 -8.74 7.93
CA MET A 1 -4.66 -7.72 8.47
C MET A 1 -5.04 -6.34 7.93
N SER A 2 -5.09 -5.32 8.78
CA SER A 2 -5.38 -3.95 8.36
C SER A 2 -4.08 -3.26 7.92
N PHE A 3 -4.00 -2.84 6.66
CA PHE A 3 -2.92 -1.98 6.20
C PHE A 3 -3.11 -0.59 6.82
N ALA A 4 -2.16 -0.18 7.67
CA ALA A 4 -2.29 0.97 8.56
C ALA A 4 -2.62 2.26 7.79
N THR A 5 -3.54 3.05 8.34
CA THR A 5 -4.01 4.30 7.71
C THR A 5 -2.89 5.33 7.60
N GLU A 6 -1.95 5.33 8.54
CA GLU A 6 -0.77 6.21 8.57
C GLU A 6 0.18 5.89 7.40
N GLN A 7 0.50 4.62 7.17
CA GLN A 7 1.35 4.20 6.05
C GLN A 7 0.73 4.53 4.69
N LYS A 8 -0.60 4.42 4.56
CA LYS A 8 -1.29 4.86 3.34
C LYS A 8 -1.15 6.37 3.12
N GLN A 9 -1.31 7.16 4.18
CA GLN A 9 -1.20 8.62 4.08
C GLN A 9 0.23 9.07 3.74
N GLU A 10 1.26 8.39 4.25
CA GLU A 10 2.65 8.65 3.85
C GLU A 10 2.87 8.36 2.36
N ILE A 11 2.44 7.18 1.88
CA ILE A 11 2.57 6.80 0.47
C ILE A 11 1.84 7.80 -0.44
N VAL A 12 0.63 8.21 -0.08
CA VAL A 12 -0.11 9.21 -0.86
C VAL A 12 0.65 10.53 -0.90
N LYS A 13 1.21 11.01 0.22
CA LYS A 13 1.99 12.27 0.23
C LYS A 13 3.27 12.19 -0.58
N GLU A 14 3.93 11.03 -0.60
CA GLU A 14 5.21 10.85 -1.31
C GLU A 14 5.03 10.73 -2.82
N TYR A 15 3.95 10.09 -3.29
CA TYR A 15 3.73 9.80 -4.71
C TYR A 15 2.64 10.66 -5.37
N ALA A 16 1.94 11.50 -4.62
CA ALA A 16 0.94 12.42 -5.17
C ALA A 16 1.59 13.43 -6.12
N LEU A 17 0.99 13.60 -7.30
CA LEU A 17 1.44 14.59 -8.29
C LEU A 17 0.94 16.00 -7.98
N SER A 18 -0.12 16.11 -7.18
CA SER A 18 -0.72 17.38 -6.76
C SER A 18 -1.43 17.23 -5.41
N GLU A 19 -1.73 18.35 -4.74
CA GLU A 19 -2.49 18.30 -3.49
C GLU A 19 -3.87 17.67 -3.70
N GLY A 20 -4.15 16.59 -2.95
CA GLY A 20 -5.41 15.84 -3.06
C GLY A 20 -5.39 14.73 -4.10
N ASP A 21 -4.27 14.48 -4.78
CA ASP A 21 -4.14 13.35 -5.69
C ASP A 21 -4.06 12.03 -4.91
N THR A 22 -5.21 11.38 -4.77
CA THR A 22 -5.34 10.06 -4.13
C THR A 22 -5.60 8.94 -5.14
N GLY A 23 -5.63 9.26 -6.43
CA GLY A 23 -6.23 8.41 -7.46
C GLY A 23 -5.36 8.21 -8.69
N SER A 24 -4.25 8.94 -8.83
CA SER A 24 -3.32 8.77 -9.95
C SER A 24 -2.76 7.35 -10.03
N PRO A 25 -2.39 6.90 -11.24
CA PRO A 25 -1.73 5.61 -11.44
C PRO A 25 -0.51 5.42 -10.53
N GLU A 26 0.28 6.47 -10.33
CA GLU A 26 1.48 6.48 -9.50
C GLU A 26 1.15 6.19 -8.04
N VAL A 27 0.19 6.93 -7.48
CA VAL A 27 -0.28 6.73 -6.09
C VAL A 27 -0.91 5.35 -5.91
N GLN A 28 -1.73 4.90 -6.85
CA GLN A 28 -2.36 3.58 -6.78
C GLN A 28 -1.33 2.45 -6.84
N VAL A 29 -0.34 2.54 -7.73
CA VAL A 29 0.74 1.55 -7.82
C VAL A 29 1.57 1.54 -6.54
N ALA A 30 1.88 2.70 -5.97
CA ALA A 30 2.62 2.79 -4.72
C ALA A 30 1.84 2.16 -3.55
N LEU A 31 0.53 2.43 -3.46
CA LEU A 31 -0.35 1.83 -2.44
C LEU A 31 -0.46 0.30 -2.58
N LEU A 32 -0.61 -0.21 -3.80
CA LEU A 32 -0.65 -1.64 -4.07
C LEU A 32 0.70 -2.29 -3.75
N THR A 33 1.81 -1.64 -4.10
CA THR A 33 3.17 -2.13 -3.80
C THR A 33 3.41 -2.22 -2.29
N GLY A 34 3.07 -1.18 -1.53
CA GLY A 34 3.15 -1.20 -0.07
C GLY A 34 2.31 -2.33 0.55
N ARG A 35 1.10 -2.55 0.01
CA ARG A 35 0.23 -3.63 0.46
C ARG A 35 0.79 -5.02 0.12
N ILE A 36 1.38 -5.20 -1.06
CA ILE A 36 2.06 -6.45 -1.45
C ILE A 36 3.21 -6.72 -0.49
N ASN A 37 4.08 -5.74 -0.26
CA ASN A 37 5.23 -5.90 0.65
C ASN A 37 4.82 -6.23 2.08
N HIS A 38 3.68 -5.70 2.54
CA HIS A 38 3.12 -6.04 3.85
C HIS A 38 2.55 -7.47 3.90
N LEU A 39 1.92 -7.93 2.81
CA LEU A 39 1.27 -9.24 2.77
C LEU A 39 2.21 -10.40 2.39
N THR A 40 3.27 -10.14 1.64
CA THR A 40 4.27 -11.15 1.26
C THR A 40 4.84 -11.95 2.46
N PRO A 41 5.32 -11.32 3.55
CA PRO A 41 5.79 -12.07 4.72
C PRO A 41 4.64 -12.80 5.42
N HIS A 42 3.46 -12.19 5.52
CA HIS A 42 2.27 -12.81 6.11
C HIS A 42 1.91 -14.13 5.41
N PHE A 43 1.84 -14.14 4.08
CA PHE A 43 1.55 -15.35 3.32
C PHE A 43 2.70 -16.35 3.30
N SER A 44 3.94 -15.88 3.48
CA SER A 44 5.11 -16.76 3.61
C SER A 44 5.07 -17.58 4.92
N GLU A 45 4.65 -16.96 6.02
CA GLU A 45 4.45 -17.61 7.31
C GLU A 45 3.13 -18.42 7.36
N ASN A 46 2.07 -17.92 6.71
CA ASN A 46 0.73 -18.51 6.72
C ASN A 46 0.39 -19.17 5.38
N LYS A 47 1.14 -20.22 5.01
CA LYS A 47 1.00 -20.90 3.70
C LYS A 47 -0.38 -21.49 3.37
N LYS A 48 -1.27 -21.57 4.35
CA LYS A 48 -2.65 -22.09 4.19
C LYS A 48 -3.71 -20.98 4.12
N ASP A 49 -3.30 -19.72 4.20
CA ASP A 49 -4.16 -18.56 4.03
C ASP A 49 -4.28 -18.26 2.52
N HIS A 50 -5.37 -18.74 1.90
CA HIS A 50 -5.66 -18.71 0.46
C HIS A 50 -6.69 -17.66 0.09
#